data_AF-A0A9W6QDL5-F1
#
_entry.id   AF-A0A9W6QDL5-F1
#
_cell.length_a   1.000
_cell.length_b   1.000
_cell.length_c   1.000
_cell.angle_alpha   90.00
_cell.angle_beta   90.00
_cell.angle_gamma   90.00
#
_symmetry.space_group_name_H-M   'P 1'
#
loop_
_entity.id
_entity.type
_entity.pdbx_description
1 polymer ?
#
loop_
_entity_poly.entity_id
_entity_poly.type
_entity_poly.pdbx_seq_one_letter_code
_entity_poly.pdbx_strand_id
1 'polypeptide(L)'
;MKSTPPGYTVGIEGITEPTSFPALATALSSLWQTLNTLPLGWTQYEAYRYFLGPGAVERTEAFLARDGRLQLGFALLGRTRLIRVLPGGGGRPQRVAAPLALVDSPEVTALRLEGLGGRGGRFGPEPGRWSA
;
A
#
# COMPACT_ATOMS: atom_id res chain seq x y z
N MET A 1 24.69 20.05 4.59
CA MET A 1 24.42 19.41 3.29
C MET A 1 23.47 18.25 3.58
N LYS A 2 22.23 18.29 3.07
CA LYS A 2 21.25 17.20 3.29
C LYS A 2 21.73 16.03 2.45
N SER A 3 22.34 15.01 3.06
CA SER A 3 22.76 13.80 2.36
C SER A 3 21.50 13.11 1.85
N THR A 4 21.15 13.34 0.57
CA THR A 4 20.05 12.65 -0.08
C THR A 4 20.36 11.15 0.00
N PRO A 5 19.47 10.33 0.57
CA PRO A 5 19.66 8.89 0.60
C PRO A 5 19.94 8.35 -0.81
N PRO A 6 20.81 7.35 -0.97
CA PRO A 6 21.09 6.77 -2.28
C PRO A 6 19.87 6.08 -2.93
N GLY A 7 18.79 5.93 -2.16
CA GLY A 7 17.46 5.58 -2.62
C GLY A 7 16.51 5.39 -1.44
N TYR A 8 15.37 4.76 -1.70
CA TYR A 8 14.35 4.43 -0.72
C TYR A 8 13.91 2.99 -0.91
N THR A 9 13.82 2.24 0.17
CA THR A 9 13.28 0.87 0.15
C THR A 9 11.90 0.88 0.76
N VAL A 10 10.92 0.33 0.06
CA VAL A 10 9.53 0.25 0.49
C VAL A 10 8.99 -1.17 0.43
N GLY A 11 8.05 -1.49 1.30
CA GLY A 11 7.38 -2.79 1.27
C GLY A 11 6.21 -2.88 2.25
N ILE A 12 5.41 -3.91 2.04
CA ILE A 12 4.28 -4.30 2.90
C ILE A 12 4.62 -5.65 3.51
N GLU A 13 4.72 -5.70 4.83
CA GLU A 13 5.15 -6.87 5.59
C GLU A 13 4.29 -8.10 5.31
N GLY A 14 4.93 -9.15 4.77
CA GLY A 14 4.28 -10.42 4.42
C GLY A 14 3.35 -10.35 3.21
N ILE A 15 3.35 -9.25 2.44
CA ILE A 15 2.53 -9.08 1.23
C ILE A 15 3.42 -8.79 0.02
N THR A 16 4.47 -7.98 0.16
CA THR A 16 5.37 -7.63 -0.94
C THR A 16 6.83 -7.86 -0.56
N GLU A 17 7.67 -8.12 -1.56
CA GLU A 17 9.12 -8.05 -1.38
C GLU A 17 9.56 -6.59 -1.15
N PRO A 18 10.56 -6.33 -0.28
CA PRO A 18 11.16 -5.01 -0.15
C PRO A 18 11.74 -4.54 -1.48
N THR A 19 11.25 -3.42 -2.00
CA THR A 19 11.63 -2.92 -3.32
C THR A 19 12.31 -1.56 -3.19
N SER A 20 13.43 -1.38 -3.88
CA SER A 20 14.21 -0.14 -3.82
C SER A 20 13.91 0.79 -5.00
N PHE A 21 13.90 2.09 -4.74
CA PHE A 21 13.61 3.15 -5.71
C PHE A 21 14.63 4.28 -5.57
N PRO A 22 14.99 4.98 -6.66
CA PRO A 22 15.90 6.12 -6.59
C PRO A 22 15.23 7.39 -6.05
N ALA A 23 13.90 7.48 -6.15
CA ALA A 23 13.12 8.65 -5.75
C ALA A 23 11.95 8.26 -4.85
N LEU A 24 11.72 9.05 -3.80
CA LEU A 24 10.67 8.79 -2.82
C LEU A 24 9.27 8.90 -3.43
N ALA A 25 9.05 9.88 -4.31
CA ALA A 25 7.77 10.04 -5.01
C ALA A 25 7.38 8.78 -5.80
N THR A 26 8.34 8.16 -6.49
CA THR A 26 8.13 6.91 -7.22
C THR A 26 7.82 5.76 -6.27
N ALA A 27 8.56 5.65 -5.17
CA ALA A 27 8.35 4.62 -4.16
C ALA A 27 6.95 4.70 -3.52
N LEU A 28 6.52 5.90 -3.13
CA LEU A 28 5.19 6.14 -2.56
C LEU A 28 4.08 5.90 -3.58
N SER A 29 4.29 6.24 -4.85
CA SER A 29 3.33 5.97 -5.92
C SER A 29 3.15 4.47 -6.15
N SER A 30 4.25 3.71 -6.21
CA SER A 30 4.22 2.24 -6.28
C SER A 30 3.49 1.63 -5.08
N LEU A 31 3.76 2.15 -3.89
CA LEU A 31 3.13 1.68 -2.67
C LEU A 31 1.61 1.95 -2.67
N TRP A 32 1.20 3.14 -3.09
CA TRP A 32 -0.21 3.49 -3.23
C TRP A 32 -0.93 2.60 -4.25
N GLN A 33 -0.31 2.37 -5.41
CA GLN A 33 -0.85 1.46 -6.42
C GLN A 33 -1.08 0.06 -5.85
N THR A 34 -0.12 -0.48 -5.09
CA THR A 34 -0.28 -1.79 -4.44
C THR A 34 -1.37 -1.78 -3.38
N LEU A 35 -1.41 -0.80 -2.48
CA LEU A 35 -2.45 -0.70 -1.45
C LEU A 35 -3.86 -0.64 -2.05
N ASN A 36 -4.02 0.07 -3.15
CA ASN A 36 -5.31 0.22 -3.83
C ASN A 36 -5.83 -1.08 -4.46
N THR A 37 -5.00 -2.11 -4.56
CA THR A 37 -5.42 -3.46 -4.99
C THR A 37 -5.84 -4.37 -3.83
N LEU A 38 -5.58 -3.96 -2.58
CA LEU A 38 -5.92 -4.75 -1.41
C LEU A 38 -7.37 -4.49 -0.99
N PRO A 39 -8.08 -5.48 -0.44
CA PRO A 39 -9.43 -5.34 0.09
C PRO A 39 -9.43 -4.58 1.43
N LEU A 40 -9.05 -3.30 1.39
CA LEU A 40 -9.06 -2.42 2.55
C LEU A 40 -10.49 -1.96 2.83
N GLY A 41 -10.84 -1.88 4.12
CA GLY A 41 -12.08 -1.23 4.53
C GLY A 41 -12.08 0.27 4.17
N TRP A 42 -13.26 0.84 3.91
CA TRP A 42 -13.44 2.23 3.48
C TRP A 42 -12.65 3.25 4.31
N THR A 43 -12.74 3.18 5.63
CA THR A 43 -12.04 4.10 6.55
C THR A 43 -10.51 4.03 6.39
N GLN A 44 -9.97 2.83 6.21
CA GLN A 44 -8.53 2.65 6.01
C GLN A 44 -8.11 3.19 4.63
N TYR A 45 -8.89 2.89 3.60
CA TYR A 45 -8.66 3.39 2.26
C TYR A 45 -8.58 4.93 2.24
N GLU A 46 -9.55 5.63 2.83
CA GLU A 46 -9.54 7.10 2.86
C GLU A 46 -8.38 7.65 3.71
N ALA A 47 -8.04 7.01 4.83
CA ALA A 47 -6.88 7.42 5.63
C ALA A 47 -5.57 7.33 4.83
N TYR A 48 -5.36 6.24 4.10
CA TYR A 48 -4.18 6.08 3.25
C TYR A 48 -4.21 6.98 2.01
N ARG A 49 -5.39 7.21 1.42
CA ARG A 49 -5.57 8.15 0.31
C ARG A 49 -5.16 9.56 0.72
N TYR A 50 -5.54 9.99 1.93
CA TYR A 50 -5.13 11.27 2.49
C TYR A 50 -3.62 11.29 2.79
N PHE A 51 -3.10 10.25 3.46
CA PHE A 51 -1.70 10.21 3.87
C PHE A 51 -0.72 10.11 2.69
N LEU A 52 -1.04 9.30 1.68
CA LEU A 52 -0.21 9.06 0.48
C LEU A 52 -0.59 9.96 -0.70
N GLY A 53 -1.58 10.84 -0.53
CA GLY A 53 -1.97 11.85 -1.50
C GLY A 53 -1.03 13.06 -1.53
N PRO A 54 -1.53 14.26 -1.88
CA PRO A 54 -0.71 15.47 -1.96
C PRO A 54 0.10 15.74 -0.67
N GLY A 55 1.39 16.08 -0.83
CA GLY A 55 2.30 16.32 0.29
C GLY A 55 2.88 15.05 0.95
N ALA A 56 2.65 13.86 0.37
CA ALA A 56 3.12 12.61 0.95
C ALA A 56 4.65 12.51 1.01
N VAL A 57 5.35 13.11 0.04
CA VAL A 57 6.82 13.14 0.00
C VAL A 57 7.35 13.92 1.20
N GLU A 58 6.90 15.16 1.40
CA GLU A 58 7.33 16.04 2.49
C GLU A 58 7.02 15.42 3.85
N ARG A 59 5.81 14.86 4.01
CA ARG A 59 5.44 14.13 5.25
C ARG A 59 6.38 12.96 5.49
N THR A 60 6.61 12.13 4.47
CA THR A 60 7.45 10.94 4.62
C THR A 60 8.90 11.33 4.90
N GLU A 61 9.45 12.34 4.22
CA GLU A 61 10.78 12.87 4.52
C GLU A 61 10.90 13.35 5.97
N ALA A 62 9.86 14.00 6.52
CA ALA A 62 9.87 14.42 7.92
C ALA A 62 9.95 13.22 8.89
N PHE A 63 9.21 12.14 8.62
CA PHE A 63 9.33 10.89 9.39
C PHE A 63 10.71 10.23 9.23
N LEU A 64 11.24 10.18 8.00
CA LEU A 64 12.57 9.63 7.74
C LEU A 64 13.68 10.43 8.44
N ALA A 65 13.58 11.76 8.46
CA ALA A 65 14.54 12.62 9.13
C ALA A 65 14.47 12.49 10.66
N ARG A 66 13.28 12.29 11.23
CA ARG A 66 13.07 12.18 12.68
C ARG A 66 13.37 10.79 13.22
N ASP A 67 12.84 9.76 12.57
CA ASP A 67 12.76 8.39 13.10
C ASP A 67 13.63 7.40 12.31
N GLY A 68 14.27 7.84 11.21
CA GLY A 68 15.07 7.00 10.31
C GLY A 68 14.24 6.04 9.45
N ARG A 69 12.91 6.03 9.64
CA ARG A 69 11.96 5.15 8.94
C ARG A 69 10.55 5.72 9.02
N LEU A 70 9.70 5.35 8.07
CA LEU A 70 8.25 5.47 8.19
C LEU A 70 7.66 4.06 8.35
N GLN A 71 6.76 3.91 9.33
CA GLN A 71 5.95 2.69 9.49
C GLN A 71 4.48 3.07 9.62
N LEU A 72 3.61 2.43 8.84
CA LEU A 72 2.16 2.61 8.93
C LEU A 72 1.48 1.26 9.06
N GLY A 73 0.61 1.10 10.05
CA GLY A 73 -0.12 -0.16 10.29
C GLY A 73 -1.53 -0.14 9.75
N PHE A 74 -1.97 -1.24 9.13
CA PHE A 74 -3.35 -1.44 8.66
C PHE A 74 -3.84 -2.85 8.95
N ALA A 75 -5.16 -3.02 9.05
CA ALA A 75 -5.80 -4.31 9.21
C ALA A 75 -6.15 -4.91 7.85
N LEU A 76 -5.70 -6.15 7.62
CA LEU A 76 -5.97 -6.93 6.42
C LEU A 76 -6.17 -8.40 6.81
N LEU A 77 -7.28 -9.00 6.38
CA LEU A 77 -7.65 -10.40 6.69
C LEU A 77 -7.54 -10.72 8.20
N GLY A 78 -8.05 -9.82 9.05
CA GLY A 78 -8.04 -10.00 10.51
C GLY A 78 -6.66 -9.87 11.19
N ARG A 79 -5.62 -9.45 10.46
CA ARG A 79 -4.27 -9.24 11.00
C ARG A 79 -3.81 -7.81 10.75
N THR A 80 -3.01 -7.26 11.67
CA THR A 80 -2.31 -6.00 11.45
C THR A 80 -1.07 -6.25 10.59
N ARG A 81 -0.93 -5.49 9.50
CA ARG A 81 0.22 -5.49 8.59
C ARG A 81 0.90 -4.14 8.64
N LEU A 82 2.21 -4.12 8.36
CA LEU A 82 3.01 -2.89 8.38
C LEU A 82 3.50 -2.55 6.98
N ILE A 83 3.28 -1.30 6.61
CA ILE A 83 3.96 -0.61 5.54
C ILE A 83 5.27 -0.08 6.10
N ARG A 84 6.36 -0.26 5.37
CA ARG A 84 7.68 0.27 5.76
C ARG A 84 8.27 1.07 4.62
N VAL A 85 8.82 2.24 4.96
CA VAL A 85 9.68 3.04 4.08
C VAL A 85 10.97 3.33 4.84
N LEU A 86 12.10 3.01 4.22
CA LEU A 86 13.43 3.16 4.79
C LEU A 86 14.32 3.91 3.78
N PRO A 87 15.30 4.70 4.24
CA PRO A 87 16.41 5.11 3.40
C PRO A 87 17.12 3.84 2.89
N GLY A 88 17.19 3.68 1.58
CA GLY A 88 17.69 2.47 0.93
C GLY A 88 19.19 2.57 0.61
N GLY A 89 19.88 1.43 0.70
CA GLY A 89 21.26 1.24 0.26
C GLY A 89 21.41 -0.03 -0.59
N GLY A 90 21.56 0.12 -1.91
CA GLY A 90 22.28 -0.87 -2.72
C GLY A 90 21.51 -1.98 -3.45
N GLY A 91 20.17 -2.06 -3.40
CA GLY A 91 19.40 -2.97 -4.28
C GLY A 91 19.29 -2.46 -5.72
N ARG A 92 19.00 -3.32 -6.71
CA ARG A 92 18.69 -2.86 -8.09
C ARG A 92 17.45 -1.95 -8.03
N PRO A 93 17.59 -0.65 -8.30
CA PRO A 93 16.49 0.27 -8.07
C PRO A 93 15.47 0.16 -9.20
N GLN A 94 14.21 -0.02 -8.83
CA GLN A 94 13.09 0.16 -9.73
C GLN A 94 12.95 1.66 -10.05
N ARG A 95 13.03 2.01 -11.33
CA ARG A 95 13.02 3.42 -11.79
C ARG A 95 11.62 3.95 -12.09
N VAL A 96 10.64 3.07 -12.26
CA VAL A 96 9.29 3.41 -12.68
C VAL A 96 8.30 3.05 -11.58
N ALA A 97 7.31 3.89 -11.37
CA ALA A 97 6.21 3.60 -10.46
C ALA A 97 5.35 2.48 -11.05
N ALA A 98 5.55 1.26 -10.56
CA ALA A 98 4.69 0.11 -10.84
C ALA A 98 4.34 -0.60 -9.53
N PRO A 99 3.26 -1.38 -9.48
CA PRO A 99 2.89 -2.12 -8.27
C PRO A 99 4.05 -2.99 -7.79
N LEU A 100 4.25 -3.01 -6.47
CA LEU A 100 5.25 -3.85 -5.82
C LEU A 100 4.96 -5.34 -6.09
N ALA A 101 6.03 -6.11 -6.28
CA ALA A 101 5.92 -7.55 -6.46
C ALA A 101 5.35 -8.19 -5.19
N LEU A 102 4.25 -8.93 -5.35
CA LEU A 102 3.64 -9.68 -4.26
C LEU A 102 4.47 -10.92 -3.96
N VAL A 103 4.59 -11.27 -2.68
CA VAL A 103 5.25 -12.53 -2.27
C VAL A 103 4.35 -13.71 -2.61
N ASP A 104 4.95 -14.83 -3.01
CA ASP A 104 4.21 -16.09 -3.15
C ASP A 104 3.98 -16.70 -1.77
N SER A 105 2.86 -16.31 -1.16
CA SER A 105 2.39 -16.83 0.12
C SER A 105 0.92 -17.30 0.04
N PRO A 106 0.51 -18.22 0.91
CA PRO A 106 -0.89 -18.60 1.06
C PRO A 106 -1.79 -17.39 1.36
N GLU A 107 -1.33 -16.44 2.16
CA GLU A 107 -2.08 -15.22 2.49
C GLU A 107 -2.27 -14.32 1.28
N VAL A 108 -1.25 -14.13 0.43
CA VAL A 108 -1.38 -13.38 -0.83
C VAL A 108 -2.30 -14.11 -1.81
N THR A 109 -2.26 -15.45 -1.81
CA THR A 109 -3.17 -16.26 -2.62
C THR A 109 -4.62 -16.08 -2.18
N ALA A 110 -4.87 -16.08 -0.86
CA ALA A 110 -6.18 -15.78 -0.29
C ALA A 110 -6.67 -14.36 -0.68
N LEU A 111 -5.77 -13.36 -0.66
CA LEU A 111 -6.11 -12.00 -1.12
C LEU A 111 -6.54 -11.95 -2.59
N ARG A 112 -5.87 -12.72 -3.46
CA ARG A 112 -6.24 -12.82 -4.89
C ARG A 112 -7.62 -13.48 -5.05
N LEU A 113 -7.91 -14.51 -4.26
CA LEU A 113 -9.20 -15.22 -4.28
C LEU A 113 -10.34 -14.35 -3.73
N GLU A 114 -10.11 -13.62 -2.64
CA GLU A 114 -11.12 -12.70 -2.08
C GLU A 114 -11.38 -11.48 -2.98
N GLY A 115 -10.34 -10.97 -3.64
CA GLY A 115 -10.46 -9.91 -4.65
C GLY A 115 -11.31 -10.31 -5.87
N LEU A 116 -11.39 -11.61 -6.18
CA LEU A 116 -12.26 -12.16 -7.23
C LEU A 116 -13.72 -12.32 -6.77
N GLY A 117 -14.00 -12.31 -5.46
CA GLY A 117 -15.36 -12.44 -4.89
C GLY A 117 -16.06 -11.11 -4.59
N GLY A 118 -15.36 -9.97 -4.66
CA GLY A 118 -15.79 -8.71 -4.06
C GLY A 118 -16.22 -7.58 -5.01
N ARG A 119 -16.46 -7.84 -6.30
CA ARG A 119 -16.96 -6.82 -7.24
C ARG A 119 -18.21 -7.24 -8.02
N GLY A 120 -19.06 -8.04 -7.39
CA GLY A 120 -20.37 -8.41 -7.91
C GLY A 120 -21.25 -9.00 -6.81
N GLY A 121 -22.01 -8.17 -6.09
CA GLY A 121 -22.91 -8.68 -5.05
C GLY A 121 -23.65 -7.66 -4.21
N ARG A 122 -24.79 -7.19 -4.74
CA ARG A 122 -26.01 -6.81 -4.00
C ARG A 122 -25.92 -5.62 -3.04
N PHE A 123 -26.06 -4.42 -3.60
CA PHE A 123 -26.88 -3.38 -2.97
C PHE A 123 -28.08 -3.10 -3.87
N GLY A 124 -29.26 -3.50 -3.40
CA GLY A 124 -30.55 -3.25 -4.02
C GLY A 124 -31.60 -4.01 -3.22
N PRO A 125 -32.40 -3.35 -2.36
CA PRO A 125 -33.55 -4.02 -1.75
C PRO A 125 -34.53 -4.40 -2.88
N GLU A 126 -34.98 -5.66 -2.89
CA GLU A 126 -36.07 -6.09 -3.77
C GLU A 126 -37.29 -5.18 -3.53
N PRO A 127 -37.80 -4.46 -4.54
CA PRO A 127 -39.12 -3.87 -4.41
C PRO A 127 -40.12 -5.02 -4.45
N GLY A 128 -40.83 -5.17 -3.33
CA GLY A 128 -41.87 -6.15 -3.12
C GLY A 128 -42.86 -6.20 -4.30
N ARG A 129 -43.05 -7.42 -4.77
CA ARG A 129 -44.13 -7.89 -5.60
C ARG A 129 -45.49 -7.48 -4.99
N TRP A 130 -46.14 -6.46 -5.53
CA TRP A 130 -47.55 -6.20 -5.25
C TRP A 130 -48.38 -6.87 -6.34
N SER A 131 -49.07 -7.94 -5.95
CA SER A 131 -50.25 -8.45 -6.65
C SER A 131 -51.47 -7.80 -6.02
N ALA A 132 -52.23 -7.06 -6.83
CA ALA A 132 -53.65 -6.79 -6.65
C ALA A 132 -54.25 -6.53 -8.03
#